data_AF-A0A7J7K926-F1
#
_entry.id   AF-A0A7J7K926-F1
#
_cell.length_a   1.000
_cell.length_b   1.000
_cell.length_c   1.000
_cell.angle_alpha   90.00
_cell.angle_beta   90.00
_cell.angle_gamma   90.00
#
_symmetry.space_group_name_H-M   'P 1'
#
loop_
_entity.id
_entity.type
_entity.pdbx_description
1 polymer ?
#
loop_
_entity_poly.entity_id
_entity_poly.type
_entity_poly.pdbx_seq_one_letter_code
_entity_poly.pdbx_strand_id
1 'polypeptide(L)'
;MADTNTIHCPRPIKVLENIPGGGCAIIMEYLDLGSSGDETALGTGLARLHMHNWQSLEKGEGVANFGFPVATSCGSIPQDNSWTNDWMEFFCKKIDSQLDRLGSGSSSKEAKSLWSQLRPNIHKLFDGLVIRPSLLHGDLWGGNIGYTSRGPVIYDPASFYGHYEYDFGINQCFPSFGRRFYEAYHSLIPKEPGCELRLQLYKLFHLLNHWNLFGSGYSSSSIKTLKDILRKI
;
A
#
# COMPACT_ATOMS: atom_id res chain seq x y z
N MET A 1 3.46 12.39 4.72
CA MET A 1 3.13 12.64 3.30
C MET A 1 2.92 14.11 3.02
N ALA A 2 2.01 14.80 3.72
CA ALA A 2 1.78 16.25 3.54
C ALA A 2 3.08 17.08 3.55
N ASP A 3 3.99 16.81 4.49
CA ASP A 3 5.26 17.54 4.62
C ASP A 3 6.23 17.37 3.43
N THR A 4 6.02 16.35 2.59
CA THR A 4 6.86 16.13 1.41
C THR A 4 6.57 17.16 0.30
N ASN A 5 5.38 17.78 0.31
CA ASN A 5 4.89 18.71 -0.73
C ASN A 5 4.96 18.14 -2.17
N THR A 6 4.92 16.81 -2.32
CA THR A 6 5.02 16.13 -3.62
C THR A 6 3.68 15.91 -4.29
N ILE A 7 2.67 15.58 -3.50
CA ILE A 7 1.26 15.46 -3.87
C ILE A 7 0.42 16.03 -2.73
N HIS A 8 -0.72 16.66 -3.04
CA HIS A 8 -1.55 17.27 -2.01
C HIS A 8 -2.19 16.17 -1.15
N CYS A 9 -2.10 16.35 0.16
CA CYS A 9 -2.86 15.60 1.16
C CYS A 9 -3.55 16.61 2.08
N PRO A 10 -4.78 16.33 2.56
CA PRO A 10 -5.41 17.20 3.55
C PRO A 10 -4.50 17.39 4.75
N ARG A 11 -4.18 18.64 5.09
CA ARG A 11 -3.30 18.92 6.24
C ARG A 11 -4.01 18.55 7.55
N PRO A 12 -3.47 17.62 8.37
CA PRO A 12 -4.03 17.36 9.68
C PRO A 12 -3.82 18.58 10.59
N ILE A 13 -4.85 18.93 11.36
CA ILE A 13 -4.84 20.08 12.28
C ILE A 13 -4.80 19.59 13.73
N LYS A 14 -5.69 18.66 14.09
CA LYS A 14 -5.81 18.18 15.47
C LYS A 14 -6.49 16.82 15.55
N VAL A 15 -6.06 15.99 16.50
CA VAL A 15 -6.82 14.81 16.95
C VAL A 15 -7.49 15.15 18.27
N LEU A 16 -8.79 14.86 18.37
CA LEU A 16 -9.58 14.97 19.59
C LEU A 16 -9.84 13.57 20.12
N GLU A 17 -9.27 13.29 21.30
CA GLU A 17 -9.48 12.05 22.03
C GLU A 17 -10.46 12.30 23.18
N ASN A 18 -11.19 11.26 23.61
CA ASN A 18 -12.08 11.29 24.76
C ASN A 18 -13.15 12.40 24.70
N ILE A 19 -13.79 12.54 23.54
CA ILE A 19 -14.88 13.51 23.33
C ILE A 19 -16.02 13.20 24.32
N PRO A 20 -16.67 14.20 24.95
CA PRO A 20 -17.83 13.96 25.81
C PRO A 20 -18.91 13.14 25.10
N GLY A 21 -19.29 11.99 25.68
CA GLY A 21 -20.17 11.00 25.05
C GLY A 21 -19.45 9.82 24.39
N GLY A 22 -18.12 9.84 24.36
CA GLY A 22 -17.26 8.77 23.84
C GLY A 22 -16.78 8.99 22.40
N GLY A 23 -15.70 8.30 22.04
CA GLY A 23 -15.12 8.33 20.70
C GLY A 23 -13.98 9.35 20.50
N CYS A 24 -13.60 9.50 19.24
CA CYS A 24 -12.52 10.38 18.78
C CYS A 24 -12.89 11.08 17.47
N ALA A 25 -12.19 12.17 17.16
CA ALA A 25 -12.34 12.89 15.90
C ALA A 25 -10.99 13.41 15.40
N ILE A 26 -10.87 13.56 14.07
CA ILE A 26 -9.75 14.23 13.42
C ILE A 26 -10.25 15.51 12.75
N ILE A 27 -9.54 16.60 12.97
CA ILE A 27 -9.74 17.89 12.33
C ILE A 27 -8.63 18.05 11.30
N MET A 28 -8.98 18.35 10.06
CA MET A 28 -8.05 18.53 8.95
C MET A 28 -8.55 19.61 7.98
N GLU A 29 -7.69 19.97 7.02
CA GLU A 29 -8.05 20.84 5.90
C GLU A 29 -9.31 20.36 5.18
N TYR A 30 -10.26 21.27 4.98
CA TYR A 30 -11.42 21.02 4.11
C TYR A 30 -11.02 21.20 2.64
N LEU A 31 -11.43 20.26 1.79
CA LEU A 31 -11.15 20.26 0.36
C LEU A 31 -12.46 20.24 -0.42
N ASP A 32 -12.59 21.18 -1.35
CA ASP A 32 -13.68 21.20 -2.33
C ASP A 32 -13.30 20.29 -3.51
N LEU A 33 -13.88 19.08 -3.51
CA LEU A 33 -13.55 18.03 -4.49
C LEU A 33 -14.40 18.18 -5.75
N GLY A 34 -13.74 18.18 -6.90
CA GLY A 34 -14.33 18.11 -8.23
C GLY A 34 -14.41 16.69 -8.80
N SER A 35 -15.11 16.54 -9.92
CA SER A 35 -15.39 15.25 -10.57
C SER A 35 -14.29 14.75 -11.53
N SER A 36 -13.30 15.58 -11.87
CA SER A 36 -12.22 15.22 -12.78
C SER A 36 -10.94 15.97 -12.46
N GLY A 37 -9.80 15.43 -12.87
CA GLY A 37 -8.55 16.17 -12.83
C GLY A 37 -7.42 15.47 -13.57
N ASP A 38 -6.22 16.00 -13.37
CA ASP A 38 -5.05 15.68 -14.18
C ASP A 38 -4.36 14.38 -13.70
N GLU A 39 -4.60 13.28 -14.42
CA GLU A 39 -3.95 11.99 -14.18
C GLU A 39 -2.42 12.05 -14.33
N THR A 40 -1.90 12.91 -15.21
CA THR A 40 -0.45 13.10 -15.39
C THR A 40 0.15 13.76 -14.16
N ALA A 41 -0.52 14.76 -13.60
CA ALA A 41 -0.11 15.36 -12.32
C ALA A 41 -0.17 14.35 -11.17
N LEU A 42 -1.19 13.48 -11.14
CA LEU A 42 -1.33 12.43 -10.11
C LEU A 42 -0.16 11.44 -10.18
N GLY A 43 0.15 10.93 -11.37
CA GLY A 43 1.27 10.00 -11.58
C GLY A 43 2.63 10.62 -11.25
N THR A 44 2.84 11.87 -11.66
CA THR A 44 4.06 12.63 -11.34
C THR A 44 4.20 12.88 -9.84
N GLY A 45 3.12 13.29 -9.17
CA GLY A 45 3.11 13.56 -7.73
C GLY A 45 3.39 12.31 -6.90
N LEU A 46 2.77 11.18 -7.24
CA LEU A 46 3.01 9.91 -6.54
C LEU A 46 4.44 9.39 -6.75
N ALA A 47 4.98 9.49 -7.97
CA ALA A 47 6.38 9.11 -8.22
C ALA A 47 7.34 9.97 -7.39
N ARG A 48 7.11 11.28 -7.31
CA ARG A 48 7.89 12.18 -6.46
C ARG A 48 7.77 11.84 -4.98
N LEU A 49 6.58 11.46 -4.51
CA LEU A 49 6.38 11.00 -3.13
C LEU A 49 7.28 9.78 -2.83
N HIS A 50 7.28 8.78 -3.71
CA HIS A 50 8.08 7.58 -3.51
C HIS A 50 9.59 7.84 -3.60
N MET A 51 10.03 8.73 -4.48
CA MET A 51 11.42 9.15 -4.61
C MET A 51 11.90 10.05 -3.48
N HIS A 52 10.98 10.73 -2.77
CA HIS A 52 11.33 11.70 -1.73
C HIS A 52 12.27 11.10 -0.68
N ASN A 53 11.94 9.91 -0.15
CA ASN A 53 12.80 9.26 0.85
C ASN A 53 14.16 8.83 0.27
N TRP A 54 14.24 8.46 -1.02
CA TRP A 54 15.50 8.11 -1.66
C TRP A 54 16.44 9.31 -1.73
N GLN A 55 15.90 10.48 -2.09
CA GLN A 55 16.65 11.73 -2.13
C GLN A 55 17.08 12.19 -0.72
N SER A 56 16.24 11.96 0.29
CA SER A 56 16.60 12.24 1.69
C SER A 56 17.69 11.29 2.20
N LEU A 57 17.67 10.02 1.79
CA LEU A 57 18.72 9.04 2.13
C LEU A 57 20.09 9.45 1.57
N GLU A 58 20.13 9.98 0.34
CA GLU A 58 21.36 10.49 -0.28
C GLU A 58 21.98 11.66 0.52
N LYS A 59 21.16 12.38 1.29
CA LYS A 59 21.58 13.48 2.16
C LYS A 59 21.85 13.06 3.61
N GLY A 60 21.64 11.78 3.95
CA GLY A 60 21.78 11.27 5.31
C GLY A 60 20.60 11.60 6.25
N GLU A 61 19.46 12.05 5.71
CA GLU A 61 18.28 12.49 6.47
C GLU A 61 17.07 11.55 6.28
N GLY A 62 17.20 10.53 5.43
CA GLY A 62 16.12 9.61 5.09
C GLY A 62 15.97 8.41 6.03
N VAL A 63 14.89 7.68 5.86
CA VAL A 63 14.58 6.45 6.61
C VAL A 63 15.16 5.25 5.86
N ALA A 64 16.13 4.54 6.45
CA ALA A 64 16.82 3.41 5.82
C ALA A 64 16.09 2.06 5.99
N ASN A 65 15.15 1.98 6.93
CA ASN A 65 14.46 0.76 7.30
C ASN A 65 13.01 0.74 6.77
N PHE A 66 12.44 -0.45 6.64
CA PHE A 66 11.02 -0.66 6.34
C PHE A 66 10.22 -0.66 7.64
N GLY A 67 9.04 -0.04 7.63
CA GLY A 67 8.23 0.15 8.82
C GLY A 67 7.66 1.55 8.95
N PHE A 68 7.18 1.89 10.15
CA PHE A 68 6.63 3.21 10.44
C PHE A 68 6.76 3.52 11.93
N PRO A 69 6.87 4.80 12.34
CA PRO A 69 7.01 5.15 13.75
C PRO A 69 5.85 4.71 14.65
N VAL A 70 4.68 4.46 14.07
CA VAL A 70 3.46 4.03 14.76
C VAL A 70 2.75 2.94 13.96
N ALA A 71 1.93 2.13 14.64
CA ALA A 71 0.99 1.27 13.96
C ALA A 71 -0.01 2.13 13.15
N THR A 72 -0.20 1.80 11.88
CA THR A 72 -1.27 2.36 11.05
C THR A 72 -2.37 1.32 10.87
N SER A 73 -3.51 1.69 10.29
CA SER A 73 -4.59 0.74 9.99
C SER A 73 -4.94 0.77 8.51
N CYS A 74 -5.25 -0.39 7.93
CA CYS A 74 -5.83 -0.51 6.59
C CYS A 74 -7.29 -0.92 6.75
N GLY A 75 -8.21 0.04 6.62
CA GLY A 75 -9.55 -0.08 7.19
C GLY A 75 -9.49 -0.15 8.72
N SER A 76 -10.25 -1.05 9.34
CA SER A 76 -10.25 -1.24 10.80
C SER A 76 -9.16 -2.18 11.32
N ILE A 77 -8.33 -2.75 10.45
CA ILE A 77 -7.30 -3.72 10.82
C ILE A 77 -5.98 -3.01 11.10
N PRO A 78 -5.45 -3.05 12.34
CA PRO A 78 -4.13 -2.52 12.65
C PRO A 78 -3.04 -3.30 11.94
N GLN A 79 -2.04 -2.56 11.45
CA GLN A 79 -0.85 -3.07 10.80
C GLN A 79 0.33 -3.03 11.76
N ASP A 80 1.02 -4.17 11.90
CA ASP A 80 2.36 -4.16 12.47
C ASP A 80 3.32 -3.48 11.47
N ASN A 81 3.92 -2.38 11.92
CA ASN A 81 4.87 -1.57 11.17
C ASN A 81 6.21 -1.50 11.91
N SER A 82 6.50 -2.46 12.78
CA SER A 82 7.80 -2.57 13.47
C SER A 82 8.94 -2.56 12.46
N TRP A 83 10.00 -1.81 12.79
CA TRP A 83 11.12 -1.59 11.89
C TRP A 83 11.90 -2.87 11.58
N THR A 84 12.26 -3.06 10.31
CA THR A 84 13.23 -4.07 9.85
C THR A 84 14.05 -3.51 8.69
N ASN A 85 15.23 -4.07 8.46
CA ASN A 85 16.08 -3.75 7.31
C ASN A 85 15.82 -4.69 6.10
N ASP A 86 14.94 -5.68 6.24
CA ASP A 86 14.59 -6.65 5.20
C ASP A 86 13.13 -6.48 4.77
N TRP A 87 12.92 -6.09 3.51
CA TRP A 87 11.58 -5.91 2.95
C TRP A 87 10.79 -7.22 2.87
N MET A 88 11.43 -8.35 2.59
CA MET A 88 10.77 -9.65 2.53
C MET A 88 10.28 -10.06 3.91
N GLU A 89 11.13 -9.90 4.92
CA GLU A 89 10.73 -10.16 6.31
C GLU A 89 9.53 -9.29 6.70
N PHE A 90 9.60 -7.98 6.41
CA PHE A 90 8.53 -7.03 6.70
C PHE A 90 7.20 -7.43 6.03
N PHE A 91 7.24 -7.66 4.72
CA PHE A 91 6.04 -7.92 3.93
C PHE A 91 5.45 -9.31 4.22
N CYS A 92 6.29 -10.33 4.42
CA CYS A 92 5.81 -11.65 4.84
C CYS A 92 5.07 -11.59 6.18
N LYS A 93 5.58 -10.85 7.17
CA LYS A 93 4.88 -10.65 8.46
C LYS A 93 3.51 -10.01 8.28
N LYS A 94 3.35 -9.09 7.32
CA LYS A 94 2.04 -8.52 6.97
C LYS A 94 1.07 -9.55 6.42
N ILE A 95 1.52 -10.44 5.54
CA ILE A 95 0.68 -11.54 5.01
C ILE A 95 0.38 -12.57 6.12
N ASP A 96 1.37 -12.94 6.93
CA ASP A 96 1.23 -13.85 8.07
C ASP A 96 0.11 -13.32 9.01
N SER A 97 0.17 -12.03 9.38
CA SER A 97 -0.84 -11.38 10.23
C SER A 97 -2.26 -11.42 9.61
N GLN A 98 -2.40 -11.20 8.30
CA GLN A 98 -3.69 -11.28 7.64
C GLN A 98 -4.25 -12.71 7.62
N LEU A 99 -3.39 -13.71 7.40
CA LEU A 99 -3.78 -15.12 7.42
C LEU A 99 -4.14 -15.59 8.82
N ASP A 100 -3.43 -15.14 9.85
CA ASP A 100 -3.69 -15.51 11.25
C ASP A 100 -5.06 -15.03 11.73
N ARG A 101 -5.54 -13.89 11.18
CA ARG A 101 -6.88 -13.34 11.44
C ARG A 101 -8.01 -14.12 10.77
N LEU A 102 -7.72 -14.91 9.73
CA LEU A 102 -8.74 -15.73 9.06
C LEU A 102 -9.30 -16.78 10.03
N GLY A 103 -10.60 -17.04 9.94
CA GLY A 103 -11.26 -18.12 10.69
C GLY A 103 -10.77 -19.53 10.31
N SER A 104 -11.36 -20.57 10.92
CA SER A 104 -10.91 -21.97 10.79
C SER A 104 -11.54 -22.76 9.64
N GLY A 105 -12.22 -22.10 8.71
CA GLY A 105 -12.90 -22.72 7.56
C GLY A 105 -11.94 -23.36 6.54
N SER A 106 -12.49 -24.19 5.65
CA SER A 106 -11.71 -24.91 4.61
C SER A 106 -10.90 -23.96 3.73
N SER A 107 -11.51 -22.87 3.26
CA SER A 107 -10.82 -21.85 2.45
C SER A 107 -9.63 -21.23 3.20
N SER A 108 -9.78 -20.96 4.49
CA SER A 108 -8.69 -20.39 5.30
C SER A 108 -7.54 -21.38 5.48
N LYS A 109 -7.86 -22.67 5.69
CA LYS A 109 -6.85 -23.74 5.76
C LYS A 109 -6.10 -23.89 4.44
N GLU A 110 -6.81 -23.82 3.31
CA GLU A 110 -6.20 -23.85 1.97
C GLU A 110 -5.28 -22.64 1.76
N ALA A 111 -5.73 -21.42 2.09
CA ALA A 111 -4.91 -20.21 1.98
C ALA A 111 -3.62 -20.30 2.81
N LYS A 112 -3.71 -20.75 4.07
CA LYS A 112 -2.55 -20.97 4.97
C LYS A 112 -1.60 -22.03 4.40
N SER A 113 -2.13 -23.13 3.86
CA SER A 113 -1.32 -24.20 3.25
C SER A 113 -0.62 -23.76 1.96
N LEU A 114 -1.27 -22.95 1.12
CA LEU A 114 -0.63 -22.40 -0.07
C LEU A 114 0.44 -21.37 0.29
N TRP A 115 0.17 -20.53 1.29
CA TRP A 115 1.15 -19.56 1.76
C TRP A 115 2.38 -20.23 2.38
N SER A 116 2.23 -21.32 3.13
CA SER A 116 3.40 -22.03 3.68
C SER A 116 4.32 -22.63 2.60
N GLN A 117 3.78 -22.94 1.43
CA GLN A 117 4.56 -23.36 0.24
C GLN A 117 5.20 -22.17 -0.49
N LEU A 118 4.49 -21.04 -0.57
CA LEU A 118 4.92 -19.83 -1.26
C LEU A 118 6.00 -19.07 -0.47
N ARG A 119 5.78 -18.84 0.84
CA ARG A 119 6.59 -17.97 1.70
C ARG A 119 8.11 -18.25 1.63
N PRO A 120 8.60 -19.51 1.62
CA PRO A 120 10.03 -19.78 1.51
C PRO A 120 10.66 -19.34 0.18
N ASN A 121 9.87 -19.27 -0.89
CA ASN A 121 10.32 -18.99 -2.25
C ASN A 121 10.07 -17.53 -2.68
N ILE A 122 9.51 -16.70 -1.81
CA ILE A 122 9.08 -15.34 -2.16
C ILE A 122 10.23 -14.41 -2.55
N HIS A 123 11.42 -14.67 -2.01
CA HIS A 123 12.64 -13.91 -2.33
C HIS A 123 12.95 -13.92 -3.84
N LYS A 124 12.64 -15.02 -4.53
CA LYS A 124 12.82 -15.17 -5.98
C LYS A 124 12.10 -14.09 -6.80
N LEU A 125 11.03 -13.51 -6.27
CA LEU A 125 10.28 -12.43 -6.95
C LEU A 125 11.04 -11.09 -6.97
N PHE A 126 12.09 -10.99 -6.16
CA PHE A 126 12.87 -9.78 -5.91
C PHE A 126 14.37 -9.97 -6.20
N ASP A 127 14.77 -11.12 -6.74
CA ASP A 127 16.16 -11.40 -7.08
C ASP A 127 16.72 -10.33 -8.04
N GLY A 128 17.89 -9.79 -7.70
CA GLY A 128 18.56 -8.74 -8.49
C GLY A 128 18.01 -7.33 -8.28
N LEU A 129 17.00 -7.13 -7.43
CA LEU A 129 16.48 -5.80 -7.12
C LEU A 129 17.15 -5.19 -5.89
N VAL A 130 17.42 -3.88 -5.98
CA VAL A 130 17.78 -3.07 -4.82
C VAL A 130 16.52 -2.38 -4.33
N ILE A 131 15.93 -2.93 -3.26
CA ILE A 131 14.70 -2.41 -2.69
C ILE A 131 15.03 -1.28 -1.73
N ARG A 132 14.60 -0.06 -2.08
CA ARG A 132 14.74 1.12 -1.23
C ARG A 132 13.40 1.48 -0.59
N PRO A 133 13.36 1.84 0.70
CA PRO A 133 12.12 2.27 1.34
C PRO A 133 11.61 3.57 0.72
N SER A 134 10.36 3.54 0.26
CA SER A 134 9.57 4.70 -0.18
C SER A 134 8.47 4.95 0.84
N LEU A 135 8.13 6.22 1.08
CA LEU A 135 6.95 6.55 1.86
C LEU A 135 5.69 6.21 1.04
N LEU A 136 4.94 5.20 1.45
CA LEU A 136 3.77 4.71 0.75
C LEU A 136 2.49 5.35 1.28
N HIS A 137 1.48 5.47 0.42
CA HIS A 137 0.12 5.78 0.85
C HIS A 137 -0.48 4.61 1.64
N GLY A 138 -0.27 3.37 1.18
CA GLY A 138 -0.66 2.15 1.86
C GLY A 138 -2.07 1.64 1.55
N ASP A 139 -2.94 2.48 0.99
CA ASP A 139 -4.32 2.12 0.59
C ASP A 139 -4.80 2.94 -0.62
N LEU A 140 -4.00 3.00 -1.69
CA LEU A 140 -4.21 3.94 -2.80
C LEU A 140 -5.12 3.39 -3.91
N TRP A 141 -6.44 3.51 -3.71
CA TRP A 141 -7.46 3.17 -4.70
C TRP A 141 -8.35 4.38 -5.01
N GLY A 142 -9.24 4.26 -6.01
CA GLY A 142 -10.06 5.36 -6.52
C GLY A 142 -10.92 6.08 -5.47
N GLY A 143 -11.31 5.39 -4.39
CA GLY A 143 -12.01 6.03 -3.28
C GLY A 143 -11.16 7.00 -2.46
N ASN A 144 -9.84 6.83 -2.48
CA ASN A 144 -8.85 7.59 -1.71
C ASN A 144 -8.10 8.64 -2.57
N ILE A 145 -8.67 8.95 -3.74
CA ILE A 145 -8.13 9.91 -4.71
C ILE A 145 -9.23 10.90 -5.05
N GLY A 146 -8.90 12.18 -4.98
CA GLY A 146 -9.77 13.25 -5.40
C GLY A 146 -9.03 14.29 -6.23
N TYR A 147 -9.77 15.28 -6.72
CA TYR A 147 -9.22 16.39 -7.46
C TYR A 147 -9.79 17.70 -6.94
N THR A 148 -8.94 18.70 -6.79
CA THR A 148 -9.33 20.08 -6.44
C THR A 148 -8.95 21.01 -7.58
N SER A 149 -9.31 22.29 -7.48
CA SER A 149 -8.81 23.32 -8.39
C SER A 149 -7.28 23.46 -8.40
N ARG A 150 -6.59 22.94 -7.39
CA ARG A 150 -5.12 22.91 -7.28
C ARG A 150 -4.47 21.66 -7.85
N GLY A 151 -5.26 20.66 -8.25
CA GLY A 151 -4.78 19.39 -8.77
C GLY A 151 -5.18 18.17 -7.92
N PRO A 152 -4.52 17.03 -8.12
CA PRO A 152 -4.84 15.77 -7.45
C PRO A 152 -4.55 15.82 -5.96
N VAL A 153 -5.41 15.16 -5.19
CA VAL A 153 -5.25 14.94 -3.76
C VAL A 153 -5.39 13.45 -3.44
N ILE A 154 -4.59 12.97 -2.49
CA ILE A 154 -4.74 11.64 -1.89
C ILE A 154 -5.07 11.76 -0.40
N TYR A 155 -5.91 10.87 0.11
CA TYR A 155 -6.41 10.92 1.49
C TYR A 155 -6.71 9.50 2.03
N ASP A 156 -6.98 9.42 3.34
CA ASP A 156 -7.20 8.16 4.08
C ASP A 156 -6.06 7.13 3.97
N PRO A 157 -4.82 7.50 4.37
CA PRO A 157 -3.68 6.63 4.17
C PRO A 157 -3.52 5.54 5.24
N ALA A 158 -2.93 4.43 4.82
CA ALA A 158 -2.46 3.34 5.67
C ALA A 158 -0.91 3.29 5.66
N SER A 159 -0.28 4.45 5.85
CA SER A 159 1.13 4.72 5.51
C SER A 159 2.15 3.79 6.20
N PHE A 160 3.24 3.50 5.49
CA PHE A 160 4.50 2.97 6.02
C PHE A 160 5.62 3.16 4.98
N TYR A 161 6.88 2.94 5.39
CA TYR A 161 8.03 2.88 4.49
C TYR A 161 8.18 1.46 3.92
N GLY A 162 8.08 1.32 2.60
CA GLY A 162 8.04 0.03 1.92
C GLY A 162 8.51 0.09 0.47
N HIS A 163 8.39 -1.03 -0.26
CA HIS A 163 8.65 -1.04 -1.70
C HIS A 163 7.55 -0.28 -2.46
N TYR A 164 7.93 0.67 -3.31
CA TYR A 164 7.02 1.57 -4.03
C TYR A 164 5.94 0.87 -4.86
N GLU A 165 6.20 -0.36 -5.34
CA GLU A 165 5.21 -1.13 -6.10
C GLU A 165 4.01 -1.57 -5.25
N TYR A 166 4.12 -1.54 -3.91
CA TYR A 166 3.02 -1.92 -3.00
C TYR A 166 1.76 -1.08 -3.24
N ASP A 167 1.88 0.23 -3.46
CA ASP A 167 0.74 1.13 -3.66
C ASP A 167 -0.09 0.79 -4.91
N PHE A 168 0.47 -0.01 -5.83
CA PHE A 168 -0.25 -0.50 -7.01
C PHE A 168 -0.96 -1.84 -6.78
N GLY A 169 -0.74 -2.50 -5.64
CA GLY A 169 -1.35 -3.79 -5.30
C GLY A 169 -2.88 -3.70 -5.25
N ILE A 170 -3.42 -2.70 -4.57
CA ILE A 170 -4.87 -2.50 -4.48
C ILE A 170 -5.51 -2.15 -5.83
N ASN A 171 -4.77 -1.51 -6.73
CA ASN A 171 -5.24 -1.19 -8.08
C ASN A 171 -5.49 -2.46 -8.92
N GLN A 172 -4.84 -3.58 -8.58
CA GLN A 172 -5.11 -4.89 -9.19
C GLN A 172 -6.44 -5.52 -8.73
N CYS A 173 -7.03 -4.99 -7.64
CA CYS A 173 -8.38 -5.33 -7.18
C CYS A 173 -9.41 -4.34 -7.74
N PHE A 174 -9.10 -3.05 -7.66
CA PHE A 174 -9.97 -1.95 -8.04
C PHE A 174 -9.22 -0.99 -8.99
N PRO A 175 -9.22 -1.27 -10.31
CA PRO A 175 -8.52 -0.44 -11.28
C PRO A 175 -8.99 1.01 -11.20
N SER A 176 -8.06 1.91 -10.86
CA SER A 176 -8.36 3.33 -10.58
C SER A 176 -7.48 4.31 -11.36
N PHE A 177 -6.50 3.80 -12.12
CA PHE A 177 -5.52 4.63 -12.83
C PHE A 177 -5.60 4.41 -14.33
N GLY A 178 -5.70 5.50 -15.09
CA GLY A 178 -5.61 5.49 -16.55
C GLY A 178 -4.19 5.40 -17.08
N ARG A 179 -4.07 5.33 -18.42
CA ARG A 179 -2.81 5.25 -19.14
C ARG A 179 -1.87 6.43 -18.83
N ARG A 180 -2.41 7.65 -18.76
CA ARG A 180 -1.64 8.88 -18.55
C ARG A 180 -0.96 8.91 -17.18
N PHE A 181 -1.62 8.35 -16.16
CA PHE A 181 -1.03 8.18 -14.83
C PHE A 181 0.23 7.30 -14.89
N TYR A 182 0.12 6.10 -15.48
CA TYR A 182 1.24 5.15 -15.52
C TYR A 182 2.39 5.66 -16.39
N GLU A 183 2.09 6.32 -17.52
CA GLU A 183 3.12 6.96 -18.35
C GLU A 183 3.88 8.04 -17.58
N ALA A 184 3.17 8.91 -16.86
CA ALA A 184 3.78 9.96 -16.04
C ALA A 184 4.62 9.38 -14.90
N TYR A 185 4.08 8.41 -14.15
CA TYR A 185 4.78 7.76 -13.05
C TYR A 185 6.05 7.05 -13.52
N HIS A 186 5.95 6.24 -14.58
CA HIS A 186 7.08 5.45 -15.07
C HIS A 186 8.12 6.26 -15.85
N SER A 187 7.80 7.50 -16.23
CA SER A 187 8.83 8.44 -16.72
C SER A 187 9.85 8.83 -15.65
N LEU A 188 9.49 8.72 -14.36
CA LEU A 188 10.35 9.04 -13.22
C LEU A 188 10.85 7.78 -12.49
N ILE A 189 10.00 6.76 -12.34
CA ILE A 189 10.36 5.47 -11.74
C ILE A 189 10.12 4.36 -12.77
N PRO A 190 11.17 3.97 -13.53
CA PRO A 190 11.06 2.90 -14.50
C PRO A 190 10.52 1.61 -13.89
N LYS A 191 9.78 0.85 -14.69
CA LYS A 191 9.23 -0.43 -14.26
C LYS A 191 10.33 -1.48 -14.19
N GLU A 192 10.45 -2.12 -13.04
CA GLU A 192 11.43 -3.20 -12.83
C GLU A 192 10.96 -4.51 -13.47
N PRO A 193 11.86 -5.34 -14.03
CA PRO A 193 11.52 -6.67 -14.52
C PRO A 193 10.81 -7.52 -13.45
N GLY A 194 9.79 -8.29 -13.84
CA GLY A 194 9.02 -9.13 -12.91
C GLY A 194 7.95 -8.40 -12.08
N CYS A 195 7.77 -7.08 -12.30
CA CYS A 195 6.79 -6.25 -11.60
C CYS A 195 5.38 -6.87 -11.59
N GLU A 196 4.93 -7.44 -12.70
CA GLU A 196 3.60 -8.04 -12.81
C GLU A 196 3.33 -9.11 -11.75
N LEU A 197 4.34 -9.93 -11.43
CA LEU A 197 4.21 -10.99 -10.44
C LEU A 197 4.26 -10.44 -9.01
N ARG A 198 5.11 -9.43 -8.77
CA ARG A 198 5.14 -8.69 -7.49
C ARG A 198 3.83 -7.94 -7.23
N LEU A 199 3.21 -7.37 -8.26
CA LEU A 199 1.88 -6.75 -8.14
C LEU A 199 0.80 -7.76 -7.75
N GLN A 200 0.87 -9.02 -8.19
CA GLN A 200 -0.04 -10.07 -7.68
C GLN A 200 0.22 -10.38 -6.20
N LEU A 201 1.47 -10.33 -5.76
CA LEU A 201 1.80 -10.49 -4.35
C LEU A 201 1.27 -9.31 -3.50
N TYR A 202 1.38 -8.07 -3.97
CA TYR A 202 0.81 -6.91 -3.29
C TYR A 202 -0.71 -6.92 -3.30
N LYS A 203 -1.32 -7.34 -4.41
CA LYS A 203 -2.76 -7.61 -4.51
C LYS A 203 -3.23 -8.59 -3.45
N LEU A 204 -2.47 -9.66 -3.19
CA LEU A 204 -2.81 -10.68 -2.21
C LEU A 204 -3.02 -10.08 -0.81
N PHE A 205 -2.17 -9.13 -0.38
CA PHE A 205 -2.36 -8.44 0.89
C PHE A 205 -3.74 -7.78 0.97
N HIS A 206 -4.12 -7.00 -0.04
CA HIS A 206 -5.42 -6.31 -0.04
C HIS A 206 -6.60 -7.30 -0.12
N LEU A 207 -6.48 -8.39 -0.88
CA LEU A 207 -7.52 -9.43 -0.93
C LEU A 207 -7.72 -10.11 0.43
N LEU A 208 -6.65 -10.41 1.15
CA LEU A 208 -6.73 -10.97 2.51
C LEU A 208 -7.30 -9.95 3.49
N ASN A 209 -6.91 -8.68 3.39
CA ASN A 209 -7.49 -7.59 4.19
C ASN A 209 -9.00 -7.46 3.95
N HIS A 210 -9.44 -7.50 2.69
CA HIS A 210 -10.86 -7.45 2.33
C HIS A 210 -11.62 -8.69 2.77
N TRP A 211 -10.99 -9.87 2.76
CA TRP A 211 -11.59 -11.07 3.34
C TRP A 211 -11.83 -10.89 4.84
N ASN A 212 -10.85 -10.38 5.58
CA ASN A 212 -11.01 -10.12 7.01
C ASN A 212 -12.08 -9.05 7.31
N LEU A 213 -12.20 -8.00 6.49
CA LEU A 213 -13.14 -6.90 6.70
C LEU A 213 -14.57 -7.19 6.23
N PHE A 214 -14.71 -7.84 5.07
CA PHE A 214 -15.98 -7.93 4.35
C PHE A 214 -16.45 -9.37 4.13
N GLY A 215 -15.69 -10.35 4.59
CA GLY A 215 -16.09 -11.75 4.62
C GLY A 215 -15.62 -12.60 3.44
N SER A 216 -16.12 -13.83 3.38
CA SER A 216 -15.58 -14.92 2.54
C SER A 216 -15.74 -14.72 1.02
N GLY A 217 -16.45 -13.68 0.56
CA GLY A 217 -16.54 -13.32 -0.86
C GLY A 217 -15.16 -13.08 -1.52
N TYR A 218 -14.15 -12.72 -0.73
CA TYR A 218 -12.77 -12.51 -1.20
C TYR A 218 -11.87 -13.76 -1.14
N SER A 219 -12.38 -14.87 -0.58
CA SER A 219 -11.58 -16.09 -0.37
C SER A 219 -11.13 -16.74 -1.67
N SER A 220 -12.03 -16.90 -2.65
CA SER A 220 -11.73 -17.51 -3.94
C SER A 220 -10.66 -16.73 -4.71
N SER A 221 -10.75 -15.39 -4.72
CA SER A 221 -9.75 -14.51 -5.35
C SER A 221 -8.39 -14.59 -4.65
N SER A 222 -8.36 -14.65 -3.31
CA SER A 222 -7.14 -14.80 -2.52
C SER A 222 -6.43 -16.13 -2.83
N ILE A 223 -7.18 -17.24 -2.79
CA ILE A 223 -6.68 -18.59 -3.09
C ILE A 223 -6.20 -18.70 -4.53
N LYS A 224 -6.95 -18.13 -5.49
CA LYS A 224 -6.53 -18.09 -6.89
C LYS A 224 -5.20 -17.34 -7.05
N THR A 225 -5.06 -16.19 -6.41
CA THR A 225 -3.83 -15.38 -6.47
C THR A 225 -2.63 -16.16 -5.90
N LEU A 226 -2.80 -16.82 -4.74
CA LEU A 226 -1.79 -17.71 -4.17
C LEU A 226 -1.35 -18.81 -5.14
N LYS A 227 -2.31 -19.52 -5.74
CA LYS A 227 -2.05 -20.59 -6.73
C LYS A 227 -1.31 -20.05 -7.96
N ASP A 228 -1.72 -18.90 -8.47
CA ASP A 228 -1.14 -18.31 -9.68
C ASP A 228 0.30 -17.83 -9.45
N ILE A 229 0.63 -17.31 -8.25
CA ILE A 229 2.00 -16.97 -7.89
C ILE A 229 2.84 -18.25 -7.74
N LEU A 230 2.33 -19.25 -7.00
CA LEU A 230 3.06 -20.49 -6.73
C LEU A 230 3.44 -21.26 -8.01
N ARG A 231 2.62 -21.20 -9.07
CA ARG A 231 2.94 -21.84 -10.36
C ARG A 231 4.08 -21.16 -11.13
N LYS A 232 4.49 -19.95 -10.74
CA LYS A 232 5.44 -19.11 -11.47
C LYS A 232 6.80 -18.98 -10.77
N ILE A 233 7.01 -19.66 -9.63
CA ILE A 233 8.22 -19.55 -8.79
C ILE A 233 8.83 -20.90 -8.42
#